data_AF-A0A4U0FBU9-F1
#
_entry.id   AF-A0A4U0FBU9-F1
#
_cell.length_a   1.000
_cell.length_b   1.000
_cell.length_c   1.000
_cell.angle_alpha   90.00
_cell.angle_beta   90.00
_cell.angle_gamma   90.00
#
_symmetry.space_group_name_H-M   'P 1'
#
loop_
_entity.id
_entity.type
_entity.pdbx_description
1 polymer ?
#
loop_
_entity_poly.entity_id
_entity_poly.type
_entity_poly.pdbx_seq_one_letter_code
_entity_poly.pdbx_strand_id
1 'polypeptide(L)'
;MRIATGLLLAMWLLFIGYKFLTTQPVGYDGELLHFIGGFLIFIQLIAWAFVFTKPIVTFIILLLLTVLSIWIAVSMESAYTLFAVVNTIFAVMSYAGHREIVKMAKTKIAAKIK
;
A
#
# COMPACT_ATOMS: atom_id res chain seq x y z
N MET A 1 -12.20 4.21 -10.21
CA MET A 1 -11.23 3.22 -9.69
C MET A 1 -11.07 3.14 -8.17
N ARG A 2 -11.27 4.23 -7.41
CA ARG A 2 -11.01 4.28 -5.94
C ARG A 2 -11.61 3.13 -5.12
N ILE A 3 -12.87 2.78 -5.38
CA ILE A 3 -13.58 1.73 -4.63
C ILE A 3 -12.92 0.37 -4.85
N ALA A 4 -12.60 0.04 -6.11
CA ALA A 4 -11.91 -1.21 -6.45
C ALA A 4 -10.51 -1.29 -5.81
N THR A 5 -9.73 -0.20 -5.87
CA THR A 5 -8.41 -0.13 -5.23
C THR A 5 -8.51 -0.35 -3.72
N GLY A 6 -9.46 0.29 -3.05
CA GLY A 6 -9.65 0.16 -1.61
C GLY A 6 -10.12 -1.23 -1.19
N LEU A 7 -10.99 -1.86 -1.97
CA LEU A 7 -11.45 -3.23 -1.72
C LEU A 7 -10.32 -4.25 -1.91
N LEU A 8 -9.57 -4.15 -3.01
CA LEU A 8 -8.44 -5.04 -3.29
C LEU A 8 -7.32 -4.89 -2.26
N LEU A 9 -7.03 -3.66 -1.84
CA LEU A 9 -6.03 -3.41 -0.79
C LEU A 9 -6.50 -3.97 0.57
N ALA A 10 -7.80 -3.88 0.88
CA ALA A 10 -8.35 -4.51 2.09
C ALA A 10 -8.20 -6.03 2.05
N MET A 11 -8.53 -6.67 0.91
CA MET A 11 -8.36 -8.12 0.75
C MET A 11 -6.90 -8.54 0.90
N TRP A 12 -5.97 -7.78 0.32
CA TRP A 12 -4.53 -7.98 0.51
C TRP A 12 -4.12 -7.87 1.98
N LEU A 13 -4.56 -6.82 2.69
CA LEU A 13 -4.24 -6.61 4.10
C LEU A 13 -4.76 -7.73 5.00
N LEU A 14 -5.97 -8.24 4.73
CA LEU A 14 -6.51 -9.40 5.44
C LEU A 14 -5.68 -10.66 5.18
N PHE A 15 -5.33 -10.92 3.92
CA PHE A 15 -4.52 -12.07 3.54
C PHE A 15 -3.13 -12.03 4.18
N ILE A 16 -2.42 -10.91 4.04
CA ILE A 16 -1.06 -10.77 4.57
C ILE A 16 -1.06 -10.69 6.10
N GLY A 17 -2.08 -10.07 6.70
CA GLY A 17 -2.27 -10.04 8.16
C GLY A 17 -2.52 -11.43 8.74
N TYR A 18 -3.34 -12.26 8.08
CA TYR A 18 -3.53 -13.66 8.49
C TYR A 18 -2.23 -14.47 8.38
N LYS A 19 -1.51 -14.32 7.26
CA LYS A 19 -0.20 -14.96 7.08
C LYS A 19 0.80 -14.52 8.14
N PHE A 20 0.82 -13.24 8.47
CA PHE A 20 1.67 -12.70 9.53
C PHE A 20 1.37 -13.36 10.88
N LEU A 21 0.11 -13.37 11.32
CA LEU A 21 -0.28 -13.94 12.61
C LEU A 21 -0.06 -15.45 12.73
N THR A 22 -0.03 -16.17 11.62
CA THR A 22 0.13 -17.63 11.58
C THR A 22 1.57 -18.08 11.37
N THR A 23 2.47 -17.18 10.98
CA THR A 23 3.88 -17.51 10.74
C THR A 23 4.65 -17.37 12.03
N GLN A 24 5.14 -18.49 12.58
CA GLN A 24 6.01 -18.46 13.75
C GLN A 24 7.45 -18.09 13.34
N PRO A 25 8.05 -17.05 13.94
CA PRO A 25 9.46 -16.76 13.74
C PRO A 25 10.30 -17.88 14.36
N VAL A 26 11.36 -18.30 13.66
CA VAL A 26 12.31 -19.30 14.17
C VAL A 26 13.67 -18.62 14.33
N GLY A 27 14.16 -18.54 15.57
CA GLY A 27 15.43 -17.90 15.90
C GLY A 27 15.40 -16.37 15.88
N TYR A 28 16.51 -15.75 16.30
CA TYR A 28 16.64 -14.30 16.47
C TYR A 28 16.44 -13.51 15.16
N ASP A 29 17.04 -13.96 14.07
CA ASP A 29 16.87 -13.31 12.76
C ASP A 29 15.42 -13.40 12.26
N GLY A 30 14.73 -14.51 12.57
CA GLY A 30 13.31 -14.69 12.28
C GLY A 30 12.42 -13.71 13.04
N GLU A 31 12.72 -13.45 14.32
CA GLU A 31 11.97 -12.47 15.13
C GLU A 31 12.13 -11.05 14.61
N LEU A 32 13.36 -10.67 14.23
CA LEU A 32 13.64 -9.35 13.65
C LEU A 32 12.88 -9.15 12.34
N LEU A 33 12.94 -10.13 11.43
CA LEU A 33 12.20 -10.09 10.17
C LEU A 33 10.70 -10.05 10.41
N HIS A 34 10.20 -10.81 11.39
CA HIS A 34 8.79 -10.76 11.74
C HIS A 34 8.38 -9.36 12.23
N PHE A 35 9.16 -8.74 13.12
CA PHE A 35 8.88 -7.37 13.57
C PHE A 35 8.86 -6.36 12.41
N ILE A 36 9.84 -6.42 11.52
CA ILE A 36 9.92 -5.55 10.33
C ILE A 36 8.69 -5.76 9.43
N GLY A 37 8.32 -7.00 9.14
CA GLY A 37 7.14 -7.34 8.34
C GLY A 37 5.86 -6.80 8.95
N GLY A 38 5.67 -6.94 10.26
CA GLY A 38 4.54 -6.38 10.99
C GLY A 38 4.45 -4.87 10.88
N PHE A 39 5.60 -4.17 11.00
CA PHE A 39 5.66 -2.73 10.86
C PHE A 39 5.28 -2.26 9.45
N LEU A 40 5.76 -2.94 8.40
CA LEU A 40 5.39 -2.62 7.01
C LEU A 40 3.89 -2.80 6.77
N ILE A 41 3.31 -3.91 7.24
CA ILE A 41 1.87 -4.19 7.13
C ILE A 41 1.06 -3.11 7.86
N PHE A 42 1.51 -2.69 9.04
CA PHE A 42 0.84 -1.64 9.81
C PHE A 42 0.80 -0.29 9.07
N ILE A 43 1.92 0.14 8.45
CA ILE A 43 1.92 1.35 7.63
C ILE A 43 1.01 1.19 6.41
N GLN A 44 0.98 0.01 5.80
CA GLN A 44 0.11 -0.28 4.65
C GLN A 44 -1.38 -0.21 5.03
N LEU A 45 -1.73 -0.63 6.26
CA LEU A 45 -3.06 -0.46 6.84
C LEU A 45 -3.42 1.02 7.04
N ILE A 46 -2.48 1.84 7.52
CA ILE A 46 -2.66 3.30 7.61
C ILE A 46 -2.93 3.88 6.21
N ALA A 47 -2.15 3.46 5.19
CA ALA A 47 -2.33 3.91 3.82
C ALA A 47 -3.74 3.60 3.28
N TRP A 48 -4.28 2.43 3.62
CA TRP A 48 -5.61 1.99 3.22
C TRP A 48 -6.72 2.93 3.68
N ALA A 49 -6.65 3.47 4.90
CA ALA A 49 -7.63 4.43 5.42
C ALA A 49 -7.76 5.69 4.53
N PHE A 50 -6.68 6.06 3.84
CA PHE A 50 -6.64 7.23 2.97
C PHE A 50 -7.02 6.93 1.51
N VAL A 51 -7.16 5.66 1.10
CA VAL A 51 -7.44 5.29 -0.31
C VAL A 51 -8.71 5.95 -0.81
N PHE A 52 -9.73 5.99 0.04
CA PHE A 52 -11.01 6.57 -0.32
C PHE A 52 -10.94 8.10 -0.27
N THR A 53 -10.40 8.71 0.77
CA THR A 53 -10.50 10.16 0.97
C THR A 53 -9.43 10.95 0.21
N LYS A 54 -8.18 10.49 0.27
CA LYS A 54 -7.00 11.17 -0.29
C LYS A 54 -6.08 10.14 -0.98
N PRO A 55 -6.43 9.68 -2.20
CA PRO A 55 -5.66 8.64 -2.90
C PRO A 55 -4.19 9.02 -3.16
N ILE A 56 -3.88 10.32 -3.22
CA ILE A 56 -2.50 10.80 -3.36
C ILE A 56 -1.65 10.51 -2.11
N VAL A 57 -2.24 10.56 -0.93
CA VAL A 57 -1.55 10.25 0.34
C VAL A 57 -1.23 8.75 0.36
N THR A 58 -2.20 7.91 0.03
CA THR A 58 -1.97 6.47 -0.12
C THR A 58 -0.87 6.17 -1.14
N PHE A 59 -0.89 6.83 -2.32
CA PHE A 59 0.16 6.67 -3.32
C PHE A 59 1.55 6.95 -2.75
N ILE A 60 1.73 8.09 -2.06
CA ILE A 60 3.03 8.47 -1.49
C ILE A 60 3.48 7.44 -0.44
N ILE A 61 2.59 7.02 0.47
CA ILE A 61 2.92 6.03 1.50
C ILE A 61 3.32 4.69 0.85
N LEU A 62 2.56 4.21 -0.12
CA LEU A 62 2.87 2.95 -0.81
C LEU A 62 4.16 3.02 -1.62
N LEU A 63 4.48 4.18 -2.19
CA LEU A 63 5.74 4.39 -2.91
C LEU A 63 6.94 4.35 -1.95
N LEU A 64 6.83 5.00 -0.78
CA LEU A 64 7.84 4.90 0.28
C LEU A 64 8.00 3.46 0.78
N LEU A 65 6.89 2.76 1.02
CA LEU A 65 6.91 1.34 1.41
C LEU A 65 7.54 0.46 0.33
N THR A 66 7.33 0.77 -0.95
CA THR A 66 7.97 0.05 -2.06
C THR A 66 9.49 0.18 -1.98
N VAL A 67 10.01 1.41 -1.83
CA VAL A 67 11.46 1.65 -1.72
C VAL A 67 12.04 0.93 -0.51
N LEU A 68 11.38 1.04 0.65
CA LEU A 68 11.82 0.37 1.87
C LEU A 68 11.82 -1.16 1.72
N SER A 69 10.79 -1.72 1.06
CA SER A 69 10.67 -3.16 0.84
C SER A 69 11.73 -3.67 -0.12
N ILE A 70 12.08 -2.92 -1.16
CA ILE A 70 13.18 -3.26 -2.07
C ILE A 70 14.50 -3.25 -1.31
N TRP A 71 14.73 -2.23 -0.48
CA TRP A 71 15.96 -2.15 0.32
C TRP A 71 16.10 -3.35 1.27
N ILE A 72 15.02 -3.74 1.95
CA ILE A 72 15.01 -4.94 2.81
C ILE A 72 15.18 -6.23 1.98
N ALA A 73 14.55 -6.31 0.81
CA ALA A 73 14.65 -7.48 -0.05
C ALA A 73 16.08 -7.75 -0.54
N VAL A 74 16.85 -6.69 -0.80
CA VAL A 74 18.25 -6.80 -1.24
C VAL A 74 19.20 -7.08 -0.07
N SER A 75 18.91 -6.57 1.12
CA SER A 75 19.81 -6.62 2.28
C SER A 75 19.57 -7.79 3.23
N MET A 76 18.34 -8.32 3.30
CA MET A 76 17.96 -9.29 4.32
C MET A 76 17.27 -10.52 3.73
N GLU A 77 16.08 -10.36 3.13
CA GLU A 77 15.25 -11.52 2.76
C GLU A 77 14.44 -11.28 1.48
N SER A 78 14.53 -12.22 0.54
CA SER A 78 13.90 -12.15 -0.77
C SER A 78 12.37 -12.08 -0.73
N ALA A 79 11.74 -12.59 0.34
CA ALA A 79 10.29 -12.58 0.54
C ALA A 79 9.67 -11.16 0.49
N TYR A 80 10.44 -10.12 0.83
CA TYR A 80 10.00 -8.72 0.76
C TYR A 80 9.83 -8.19 -0.68
N THR A 81 10.34 -8.93 -1.69
CA THR A 81 10.14 -8.60 -3.10
C THR A 81 8.66 -8.63 -3.47
N LEU A 82 7.91 -9.64 -3.01
CA LEU A 82 6.47 -9.72 -3.27
C LEU A 82 5.74 -8.52 -2.68
N PHE A 83 6.12 -8.11 -1.46
CA PHE A 83 5.55 -6.95 -0.80
C PHE A 83 5.82 -5.65 -1.58
N ALA A 84 7.04 -5.49 -2.11
CA ALA A 84 7.39 -4.36 -2.99
C ALA A 84 6.56 -4.34 -4.29
N VAL A 85 6.37 -5.48 -4.94
CA VAL A 85 5.55 -5.58 -6.16
C VAL A 85 4.10 -5.19 -5.88
N VAL A 86 3.52 -5.73 -4.81
CA VAL A 86 2.13 -5.42 -4.44
C VAL A 86 1.96 -3.94 -4.08
N ASN A 87 2.89 -3.35 -3.35
CA ASN A 87 2.90 -1.91 -3.08
C ASN A 87 2.95 -1.08 -4.36
N THR A 88 3.76 -1.49 -5.34
CA THR A 88 3.88 -0.81 -6.63
C THR A 88 2.55 -0.81 -7.38
N ILE A 89 1.87 -1.96 -7.45
CA ILE A 89 0.56 -2.09 -8.10
C ILE A 89 -0.45 -1.15 -7.44
N PHE A 90 -0.56 -1.20 -6.11
CA PHE A 90 -1.52 -0.35 -5.39
C PHE A 90 -1.16 1.13 -5.44
N ALA A 91 0.13 1.48 -5.51
CA ALA A 91 0.56 2.85 -5.75
C ALA A 91 0.06 3.35 -7.10
N VAL A 92 0.29 2.61 -8.19
CA VAL A 92 -0.19 2.99 -9.54
C VAL A 92 -1.70 3.14 -9.56
N MET A 93 -2.44 2.19 -8.98
CA MET A 93 -3.90 2.27 -8.89
C MET A 93 -4.39 3.47 -8.07
N SER A 94 -3.70 3.81 -6.98
CA SER A 94 -4.02 4.97 -6.13
C SER A 94 -3.77 6.29 -6.86
N TYR A 95 -2.67 6.38 -7.62
CA TYR A 95 -2.36 7.52 -8.47
C TYR A 95 -3.41 7.69 -9.58
N ALA A 96 -3.82 6.60 -10.23
CA ALA A 96 -4.88 6.64 -11.22
C ALA A 96 -6.21 7.12 -10.62
N GLY A 97 -6.55 6.65 -9.41
CA GLY A 97 -7.70 7.13 -8.64
C GLY A 97 -7.61 8.62 -8.28
N HIS A 98 -6.42 9.15 -7.99
CA HIS A 98 -6.22 10.58 -7.79
C HIS A 98 -6.47 11.39 -9.08
N ARG A 99 -5.96 10.93 -10.22
CA ARG A 99 -6.16 11.61 -11.51
C ARG A 99 -7.64 11.71 -11.89
N GLU A 100 -8.45 10.69 -11.57
CA GLU A 100 -9.91 10.72 -11.77
C GLU A 100 -10.55 11.88 -10.98
N ILE A 101 -10.20 12.05 -9.70
CA ILE A 101 -10.73 13.14 -8.86
C ILE A 101 -10.38 14.51 -9.44
N VAL A 102 -9.11 14.72 -9.81
CA VAL A 102 -8.65 16.01 -10.33
C VAL A 102 -9.37 16.38 -11.62
N LYS A 103 -9.59 15.40 -12.52
CA LYS A 103 -10.36 15.62 -13.75
C LYS A 103 -11.80 16.04 -13.44
N MET A 104 -12.49 15.32 -12.56
CA MET A 104 -13.87 15.65 -12.17
C MET A 104 -14.00 17.02 -11.51
N ALA A 105 -13.03 17.40 -10.68
CA ALA A 105 -13.00 18.72 -10.04
C ALA A 105 -12.88 19.85 -11.08
N LYS A 106 -11.99 19.69 -12.06
CA LYS A 106 -11.83 20.67 -13.15
C LYS A 106 -13.11 20.82 -13.98
N THR A 107 -13.78 19.71 -14.32
CA THR A 107 -15.04 19.73 -15.07
C THR A 107 -16.15 20.43 -14.30
N LYS A 108 -16.28 20.18 -12.99
CA LYS A 108 -17.29 20.84 -12.15
C LYS A 108 -17.07 22.36 -12.03
N ILE A 109 -15.82 22.79 -11.92
CA ILE A 109 -15.48 24.23 -11.89
C ILE A 109 -15.84 24.89 -13.22
N ALA A 110 -15.50 24.27 -14.36
CA ALA A 110 -15.84 24.78 -15.68
C ALA A 110 -17.37 24.88 -15.90
N ALA A 111 -18.15 23.95 -15.35
CA ALA A 111 -19.60 23.97 -15.43
C ALA A 111 -20.26 25.04 -14.56
N LYS A 112 -19.58 25.53 -13.49
CA LYS A 112 -20.10 26.57 -12.59
C LYS A 112 -19.85 28.00 -13.12
N ILE A 113 -18.92 28.15 -14.07
CA ILE A 113 -18.54 29.45 -14.66
C ILE A 113 -19.34 29.76 -15.94
N LYS A 114 -20.05 28.77 -16.50
CA LYS A 114 -21.03 28.93 -17.58
C LYS A 114 -22.41 29.25 -17.01
#